data_AF-A0A7X8XDB1-F1
#
_entry.id   AF-A0A7X8XDB1-F1
#
_cell.length_a   1.000
_cell.length_b   1.000
_cell.length_c   1.000
_cell.angle_alpha   90.00
_cell.angle_beta   90.00
_cell.angle_gamma   90.00
#
_symmetry.space_group_name_H-M   'P 1'
#
loop_
_entity.id
_entity.type
_entity.pdbx_description
1 polymer ?
#
loop_
_entity_poly.entity_id
_entity_poly.type
_entity_poly.pdbx_seq_one_letter_code
_entity_poly.pdbx_strand_id
1 'polypeptide(L)'
;LMVALYQTDSGVLIRQTNSYINQCTTGHHSFRVFGSEGYFEHLAQRGSQPARTAFSSRKLYGMDKWTEIPVGFAPKEVEIRSQRNAAAMFGHGGADSLLWHRFIEALQNKEKEAPINLQKGLAMTLPGIYAQASAERSGVKIPIRYPWDDNFKTEI
;
A
#
# COMPACT_ATOMS: atom_id res chain seq x y z
N LEU A 1 2.86 -19.51 1.55
CA LEU A 1 2.06 -18.46 0.88
C LEU A 1 0.86 -18.15 1.76
N MET A 2 0.61 -16.89 2.10
CA MET A 2 -0.57 -16.46 2.88
C MET A 2 -1.43 -15.54 2.01
N VAL A 3 -2.73 -15.83 1.95
CA VAL A 3 -3.70 -15.02 1.19
C VAL A 3 -4.86 -14.66 2.10
N ALA A 4 -5.19 -13.37 2.14
CA ALA A 4 -6.35 -12.85 2.84
C ALA A 4 -7.29 -12.17 1.83
N LEU A 5 -8.59 -12.39 2.01
CA LEU A 5 -9.64 -11.70 1.27
C LEU A 5 -10.41 -10.83 2.25
N TYR A 6 -10.44 -9.53 1.98
CA TYR A 6 -11.21 -8.56 2.73
C TYR A 6 -12.35 -8.02 1.87
N GLN A 7 -13.42 -7.61 2.53
CA GLN A 7 -14.55 -6.94 1.92
C GLN A 7 -14.85 -5.68 2.73
N THR A 8 -14.89 -4.53 2.07
CA THR A 8 -15.36 -3.27 2.67
C THR A 8 -16.89 -3.26 2.79
N ASP A 9 -17.44 -2.34 3.59
CA ASP A 9 -18.89 -2.18 3.73
C ASP A 9 -19.60 -1.85 2.41
N SER A 10 -18.89 -1.18 1.48
CA SER A 10 -19.39 -0.88 0.13
C SER A 10 -19.24 -2.05 -0.85
N GLY A 11 -18.74 -3.20 -0.41
CA GLY A 11 -18.60 -4.40 -1.21
C GLY A 11 -17.30 -4.49 -2.03
N VAL A 12 -16.40 -3.52 -1.94
CA VAL A 12 -15.08 -3.61 -2.58
C VAL A 12 -14.29 -4.76 -1.97
N LEU A 13 -13.76 -5.63 -2.84
CA LEU A 13 -12.93 -6.77 -2.46
C LEU A 13 -11.45 -6.42 -2.55
N ILE A 14 -10.70 -6.80 -1.51
CA ILE A 14 -9.26 -6.59 -1.44
C ILE A 14 -8.62 -7.97 -1.24
N ARG A 15 -7.73 -8.36 -2.16
CA ARG A 15 -6.91 -9.56 -2.01
C ARG A 15 -5.49 -9.17 -1.64
N GLN A 16 -5.05 -9.56 -0.46
CA GLN A 16 -3.67 -9.41 -0.03
C GLN A 16 -2.95 -10.76 -0.12
N THR A 17 -1.74 -10.75 -0.66
CA THR A 17 -0.89 -11.94 -0.72
C THR A 17 0.45 -11.60 -0.09
N ASN A 18 0.78 -12.31 0.99
CA ASN A 18 2.05 -12.16 1.68
C ASN A 18 2.82 -13.48 1.57
N SER A 19 4.09 -13.39 1.18
CA SER A 19 4.96 -14.56 1.07
C SER A 19 6.37 -14.16 1.49
N TYR A 20 6.78 -14.61 2.66
CA TYR A 20 8.09 -14.30 3.24
C TYR A 20 9.09 -15.46 3.11
N ILE A 21 8.60 -16.69 2.88
CA ILE A 21 9.41 -17.89 2.68
C ILE A 21 9.08 -18.44 1.30
N ASN A 22 9.86 -18.07 0.30
CA ASN A 22 9.71 -18.50 -1.09
C ASN A 22 11.01 -18.22 -1.88
N GLN A 23 11.13 -18.81 -3.06
CA GLN A 23 12.24 -18.61 -4.00
C GLN A 23 11.88 -17.63 -5.12
N CYS A 24 10.92 -16.73 -4.89
CA CYS A 24 10.48 -15.79 -5.92
C CYS A 24 11.56 -14.74 -6.17
N THR A 25 11.95 -14.58 -7.43
CA THR A 25 12.96 -13.62 -7.88
C THR A 25 12.35 -12.31 -8.38
N THR A 26 11.11 -12.03 -7.99
CA THR A 26 10.42 -10.77 -8.31
C THR A 26 10.62 -9.74 -7.21
N GLY A 27 10.50 -8.46 -7.54
CA GLY A 27 10.53 -7.37 -6.58
C GLY A 27 9.38 -7.43 -5.57
N HIS A 28 9.47 -6.57 -4.56
CA HIS A 28 8.79 -6.77 -3.28
C HIS A 28 7.26 -6.56 -3.34
N HIS A 29 6.78 -5.63 -4.16
CA HIS A 29 5.38 -5.20 -4.13
C HIS A 29 4.79 -5.07 -5.53
N SER A 30 3.74 -5.84 -5.81
CA SER A 30 2.88 -5.65 -6.99
C SER A 30 1.45 -5.43 -6.51
N PHE A 31 0.74 -4.50 -7.12
CA PHE A 31 -0.65 -4.22 -6.77
C PHE A 31 -1.46 -3.83 -8.00
N ARG A 32 -2.76 -4.09 -7.93
CA ARG A 32 -3.72 -3.79 -9.00
C ARG A 32 -4.99 -3.24 -8.38
N VAL A 33 -5.56 -2.25 -9.04
CA VAL A 33 -6.82 -1.61 -8.63
C VAL A 33 -7.74 -1.63 -9.84
N PHE A 34 -8.92 -2.22 -9.68
CA PHE A 34 -9.92 -2.32 -10.74
C PHE A 34 -11.12 -1.46 -10.38
N GLY A 35 -11.55 -0.62 -11.33
CA GLY A 35 -12.78 0.15 -11.23
C GLY A 35 -13.67 -0.12 -12.44
N SER A 36 -14.88 0.45 -12.42
CA SER A 36 -15.82 0.32 -13.55
C SER A 36 -15.31 1.00 -14.82
N GLU A 37 -14.49 2.04 -14.71
CA GLU A 37 -14.06 2.89 -15.82
C GLU A 37 -12.58 2.69 -16.22
N GLY A 38 -11.94 1.66 -15.67
CA GLY A 38 -10.53 1.42 -15.91
C GLY A 38 -9.85 0.61 -14.81
N TYR A 39 -8.55 0.44 -14.95
CA TYR A 39 -7.73 -0.20 -13.94
C TYR A 39 -6.32 0.39 -13.92
N PHE A 40 -5.65 0.18 -12.80
CA PHE A 40 -4.27 0.56 -12.57
C PHE A 40 -3.50 -0.67 -12.11
N GLU A 41 -2.26 -0.80 -12.56
CA GLU A 41 -1.36 -1.83 -12.05
C GLU A 41 0.08 -1.34 -11.89
N HIS A 42 0.69 -1.82 -10.82
CA HIS A 42 2.12 -1.79 -10.62
C HIS A 42 2.64 -3.22 -10.54
N LEU A 43 3.56 -3.55 -11.43
CA LEU A 43 4.28 -4.81 -11.43
C LEU A 43 5.70 -4.54 -10.94
N ALA A 44 6.09 -5.22 -9.86
CA ALA A 44 7.46 -5.19 -9.40
C ALA A 44 8.41 -5.75 -10.47
N GLN A 45 9.70 -5.44 -10.35
CA GLN A 45 10.76 -6.01 -11.19
C GLN A 45 10.66 -7.54 -11.26
N ARG A 46 10.95 -8.15 -12.42
CA ARG A 46 10.93 -9.61 -12.61
C ARG A 46 12.17 -10.04 -13.38
N GLY A 47 13.22 -10.48 -12.67
CA GLY A 47 14.51 -10.78 -13.28
C GLY A 47 15.07 -9.55 -14.02
N SER A 48 15.29 -9.68 -15.33
CA SER A 48 15.75 -8.59 -16.20
C SER A 48 14.65 -7.58 -16.59
N GLN A 49 13.39 -7.87 -16.31
CA GLN A 49 12.28 -6.95 -16.61
C GLN A 49 12.18 -5.89 -15.49
N PRO A 50 12.29 -4.59 -15.82
CA PRO A 50 12.16 -3.53 -14.82
C PRO A 50 10.75 -3.52 -14.23
N ALA A 51 10.58 -2.84 -13.09
CA ALA A 51 9.25 -2.56 -12.56
C ALA A 51 8.47 -1.68 -13.56
N ARG A 52 7.17 -1.92 -13.70
CA ARG A 52 6.31 -1.21 -14.66
C ARG A 52 5.05 -0.75 -13.97
N THR A 53 4.64 0.47 -14.27
CA THR A 53 3.38 1.03 -13.81
C THR A 53 2.55 1.42 -15.01
N ALA A 54 1.32 0.94 -15.08
CA ALA A 54 0.44 1.19 -16.20
C ALA A 54 -1.00 1.36 -15.73
N PHE A 55 -1.80 2.00 -16.56
CA PHE A 55 -3.23 2.08 -16.36
C PHE A 55 -3.96 1.98 -17.70
N SER A 56 -5.26 1.73 -17.62
CA SER A 56 -6.19 1.82 -18.74
C SER A 56 -7.45 2.53 -18.24
N SER A 57 -8.00 3.44 -19.04
CA SER A 57 -9.20 4.20 -18.71
C SER A 57 -10.09 4.42 -19.93
N ARG A 58 -11.41 4.26 -19.74
CA ARG A 58 -12.42 4.63 -20.73
C ARG A 58 -12.72 6.13 -20.76
N LYS A 59 -12.18 6.90 -19.82
CA LYS A 59 -12.42 8.35 -19.69
C LYS A 59 -11.31 9.23 -20.25
N LEU A 60 -10.12 8.69 -20.48
CA LEU A 60 -8.98 9.43 -20.99
C LEU A 60 -8.70 9.04 -22.43
N TYR A 61 -8.79 10.01 -23.33
CA TYR A 61 -8.56 9.80 -24.77
C TYR A 61 -7.17 9.20 -25.00
N GLY A 62 -7.11 8.13 -25.81
CA GLY A 62 -5.87 7.44 -26.14
C GLY A 62 -5.27 6.55 -25.04
N MET A 63 -5.96 6.41 -23.89
CA MET A 63 -5.53 5.60 -22.74
C MET A 63 -6.48 4.43 -22.49
N ASP A 64 -7.24 4.01 -23.50
CA ASP A 64 -8.21 2.90 -23.44
C ASP A 64 -7.54 1.52 -23.50
N LYS A 65 -6.22 1.49 -23.68
CA LYS A 65 -5.38 0.29 -23.65
C LYS A 65 -4.48 0.30 -22.42
N TRP A 66 -3.77 -0.80 -22.22
CA TRP A 66 -2.72 -0.86 -21.21
C TRP A 66 -1.59 0.12 -21.58
N THR A 67 -1.53 1.24 -20.87
CA THR A 67 -0.58 2.31 -21.17
C THR A 67 0.35 2.52 -19.97
N GLU A 68 1.64 2.30 -20.22
CA GLU A 68 2.68 2.52 -19.23
C GLU A 68 2.87 4.01 -18.95
N ILE A 69 3.02 4.36 -17.69
CA ILE A 69 3.33 5.72 -17.24
C ILE A 69 4.69 5.78 -16.58
N PRO A 70 5.47 6.85 -16.83
CA PRO A 70 6.73 7.05 -16.14
C PRO A 70 6.45 7.36 -14.67
N VAL A 71 6.80 6.44 -13.78
CA VAL A 71 6.76 6.63 -12.33
C VAL A 71 8.19 6.62 -11.81
N GLY A 72 8.56 7.67 -11.08
CA GLY A 72 9.87 7.77 -10.46
C GLY A 72 10.08 6.70 -9.38
N PHE A 73 11.32 6.27 -9.20
CA PHE A 73 11.70 5.34 -8.14
C PHE A 73 11.56 5.95 -6.75
N ALA A 74 11.78 7.26 -6.63
CA ALA A 74 11.70 8.01 -5.39
C ALA A 74 10.71 9.18 -5.49
N PRO A 75 10.16 9.65 -4.36
CA PRO A 75 9.42 10.91 -4.33
C PRO A 75 10.27 12.06 -4.87
N LYS A 76 9.66 12.96 -5.66
CA LYS A 76 10.38 14.02 -6.38
C LYS A 76 11.21 14.91 -5.46
N GLU A 77 10.70 15.22 -4.29
CA GLU A 77 11.38 16.05 -3.29
C GLU A 77 12.66 15.37 -2.76
N VAL A 78 12.63 14.05 -2.57
CA VAL A 78 13.80 13.28 -2.14
C VAL A 78 14.82 13.20 -3.25
N GLU A 79 14.38 13.01 -4.50
CA GLU A 79 15.25 13.04 -5.68
C GLU A 79 15.99 14.39 -5.80
N ILE A 80 15.29 15.51 -5.60
CA ILE A 80 15.92 16.85 -5.65
C ILE A 80 16.93 17.02 -4.51
N ARG A 81 16.61 16.56 -3.29
CA ARG A 81 17.51 16.63 -2.13
C ARG A 81 18.75 15.76 -2.34
N SER A 82 18.60 14.58 -2.95
CA SER A 82 19.70 13.64 -3.17
C SER A 82 20.76 14.14 -4.15
N GLN A 83 20.38 15.01 -5.09
CA GLN A 83 21.33 15.69 -6.00
C GLN A 83 22.34 16.58 -5.24
N ARG A 84 21.97 17.09 -4.06
CA ARG A 84 22.85 17.94 -3.24
C ARG A 84 23.55 17.15 -2.14
N ASN A 85 22.90 16.09 -1.65
CA ASN A 85 23.44 15.21 -0.62
C ASN A 85 22.93 13.79 -0.85
N ALA A 86 23.79 12.89 -1.34
CA ALA A 86 23.40 11.50 -1.62
C ALA A 86 22.84 10.77 -0.37
N ALA A 87 23.26 11.15 0.84
CA ALA A 87 22.73 10.59 2.09
C ALA A 87 21.25 10.95 2.35
N ALA A 88 20.68 11.90 1.60
CA ALA A 88 19.25 12.20 1.64
C ALA A 88 18.39 11.11 0.99
N MET A 89 18.99 10.19 0.22
CA MET A 89 18.31 9.04 -0.38
C MET A 89 18.66 7.77 0.40
N PHE A 90 17.81 7.40 1.35
CA PHE A 90 17.95 6.15 2.10
C PHE A 90 16.59 5.48 2.31
N GLY A 91 16.62 4.16 2.47
CA GLY A 91 15.44 3.35 2.78
C GLY A 91 14.41 3.26 1.63
N HIS A 92 14.10 2.05 1.17
CA HIS A 92 12.99 1.74 0.26
C HIS A 92 12.71 2.76 -0.88
N GLY A 93 13.75 3.23 -1.57
CA GLY A 93 13.61 4.21 -2.64
C GLY A 93 13.32 5.64 -2.17
N GLY A 94 13.76 6.02 -0.97
CA GLY A 94 13.57 7.36 -0.41
C GLY A 94 12.23 7.57 0.29
N ALA A 95 11.37 6.55 0.35
CA ALA A 95 10.11 6.62 1.10
C ALA A 95 10.37 6.87 2.60
N ASP A 96 11.38 6.21 3.17
CA ASP A 96 11.73 6.36 4.58
C ASP A 96 12.33 7.76 4.85
N SER A 97 13.17 8.26 3.94
CA SER A 97 13.68 9.63 4.00
C SER A 97 12.55 10.66 3.99
N LEU A 98 11.58 10.50 3.09
CA LEU A 98 10.44 11.40 3.01
C LEU A 98 9.61 11.36 4.30
N LEU A 99 9.34 10.16 4.83
CA LEU A 99 8.58 10.00 6.06
C LEU A 99 9.23 10.75 7.24
N TRP A 100 10.54 10.57 7.43
CA TRP A 100 11.29 11.27 8.47
C TRP A 100 11.26 12.79 8.30
N HIS A 101 11.42 13.26 7.07
CA HIS A 101 11.36 14.69 6.78
C HIS A 101 10.00 15.28 7.08
N ARG A 102 8.92 14.63 6.65
CA ARG A 102 7.55 15.09 6.94
C ARG A 102 7.26 15.10 8.44
N PHE A 103 7.76 14.11 9.18
CA PHE A 103 7.63 14.08 10.63
C PHE A 103 8.34 15.27 11.30
N ILE A 104 9.58 15.56 10.93
CA ILE A 104 10.33 16.69 11.49
C ILE A 104 9.69 18.03 11.11
N GLU A 105 9.28 18.21 9.85
CA GLU A 105 8.58 19.40 9.37
C GLU A 105 7.29 19.63 10.18
N ALA A 106 6.48 18.60 10.42
CA ALA A 106 5.27 18.68 11.22
C ALA A 106 5.54 19.14 12.67
N LEU A 107 6.62 18.65 13.30
CA LEU A 107 7.03 19.09 14.64
C LEU A 107 7.43 20.57 14.65
N GLN A 108 8.22 21.01 13.66
CA GLN A 108 8.66 22.40 13.55
C GLN A 108 7.48 23.35 13.29
N ASN A 109 6.54 22.92 12.44
CA ASN A 109 5.34 23.68 12.09
C ASN A 109 4.24 23.60 13.16
N LYS A 110 4.43 22.79 14.21
CA LYS A 110 3.44 22.54 15.27
C LYS A 110 2.11 22.03 14.71
N GLU A 111 2.18 21.18 13.70
CA GLU A 111 1.02 20.52 13.13
C GLU A 111 0.36 19.62 14.19
N LYS A 112 -0.97 19.73 14.31
CA LYS A 112 -1.73 18.98 15.31
C LYS A 112 -2.25 17.64 14.81
N GLU A 113 -2.26 17.45 13.49
CA GLU A 113 -2.85 16.28 12.86
C GLU A 113 -1.87 15.64 11.88
N ALA A 114 -1.58 14.36 12.11
CA ALA A 114 -0.84 13.57 11.14
C ALA A 114 -1.77 13.12 10.00
N PRO A 115 -1.29 13.07 8.73
CA PRO A 115 -2.08 12.56 7.60
C PRO A 115 -2.63 11.15 7.83
N ILE A 116 -1.82 10.32 8.50
CA ILE A 116 -2.17 9.01 9.02
C ILE A 116 -2.12 9.10 10.55
N ASN A 117 -3.29 9.33 11.17
CA ASN A 117 -3.42 9.34 12.62
C ASN A 117 -3.47 7.90 13.19
N LEU A 118 -3.49 7.79 14.52
CA LEU A 118 -3.54 6.49 15.21
C LEU A 118 -4.72 5.62 14.76
N GLN A 119 -5.89 6.23 14.59
CA GLN A 119 -7.11 5.52 14.14
C GLN A 119 -6.90 4.88 12.76
N LYS A 120 -6.39 5.64 11.78
CA LYS A 120 -6.06 5.12 10.44
C LYS A 120 -4.97 4.06 10.49
N GLY A 121 -3.95 4.25 11.33
CA GLY A 121 -2.89 3.26 11.55
C GLY A 121 -3.45 1.92 12.05
N LEU A 122 -4.33 1.96 13.06
CA LEU A 122 -5.03 0.78 13.56
C LEU A 122 -5.94 0.15 12.49
N ALA A 123 -6.62 0.97 11.69
CA ALA A 123 -7.50 0.49 10.62
C ALA A 123 -6.74 -0.30 9.54
N MET A 124 -5.47 0.03 9.31
CA MET A 124 -4.59 -0.69 8.38
C MET A 124 -3.96 -1.95 8.99
N THR A 125 -3.78 -2.01 10.31
CA THR A 125 -3.11 -3.13 11.00
C THR A 125 -4.08 -4.25 11.39
N LEU A 126 -5.22 -3.89 11.98
CA LEU A 126 -6.17 -4.86 12.53
C LEU A 126 -6.65 -5.92 11.52
N PRO A 127 -6.93 -5.60 10.23
CA PRO A 127 -7.33 -6.61 9.26
C PRO A 127 -6.37 -7.81 9.17
N GLY A 128 -5.06 -7.59 9.36
CA GLY A 128 -4.08 -8.68 9.37
C GLY A 128 -4.24 -9.63 10.55
N ILE A 129 -4.59 -9.12 11.73
CA ILE A 129 -4.84 -9.93 12.94
C ILE A 129 -6.12 -10.76 12.74
N TYR A 130 -7.18 -10.15 12.21
CA TYR A 130 -8.41 -10.87 11.87
C TYR A 130 -8.20 -11.94 10.78
N ALA A 131 -7.34 -11.66 9.79
CA ALA A 131 -6.98 -12.65 8.77
C ALA A 131 -6.25 -13.85 9.38
N GLN A 132 -5.36 -13.64 10.36
CA GLN A 132 -4.73 -14.74 11.10
C GLN A 132 -5.76 -15.56 11.88
N ALA A 133 -6.63 -14.90 12.66
CA ALA A 133 -7.67 -15.59 13.43
C ALA A 133 -8.63 -16.38 12.52
N SER A 134 -8.94 -15.85 11.33
CA SER A 134 -9.70 -16.56 10.30
C SER A 134 -8.96 -17.82 9.84
N ALA A 135 -7.67 -17.72 9.53
CA ALA A 135 -6.86 -18.85 9.11
C ALA A 135 -6.78 -19.96 10.17
N GLU A 136 -6.62 -19.59 11.45
CA GLU A 136 -6.62 -20.53 12.59
C GLU A 136 -7.96 -21.27 12.73
N ARG A 137 -9.06 -20.67 12.27
CA ARG A 137 -10.41 -21.24 12.24
C ARG A 137 -10.79 -21.80 10.87
N SER A 138 -9.82 -22.33 10.13
CA SER A 138 -10.04 -22.94 8.80
C SER A 138 -10.62 -21.98 7.74
N GLY A 139 -10.33 -20.68 7.85
CA GLY A 139 -10.69 -19.66 6.86
C GLY A 139 -12.12 -19.14 6.94
N VAL A 140 -12.79 -19.23 8.09
CA VAL A 140 -14.14 -18.68 8.27
C VAL A 140 -14.17 -17.16 8.07
N LYS A 141 -15.28 -16.63 7.56
CA LYS A 141 -15.50 -15.19 7.44
C LYS A 141 -15.66 -14.57 8.84
N ILE A 142 -14.79 -13.64 9.19
CA ILE A 142 -14.84 -12.91 10.47
C ILE A 142 -15.14 -11.43 10.20
N PRO A 143 -16.15 -10.82 10.84
CA PRO A 143 -16.36 -9.38 10.79
C PRO A 143 -15.21 -8.66 11.50
N ILE A 144 -14.55 -7.73 10.80
CA ILE A 144 -13.52 -6.88 11.39
C ILE A 144 -14.22 -5.82 12.25
N ARG A 145 -13.84 -5.71 13.52
CA ARG A 145 -14.31 -4.68 14.45
C ARG A 145 -13.15 -3.79 14.87
N TYR A 146 -13.42 -2.51 15.00
CA TYR A 146 -12.46 -1.48 15.39
C TYR A 146 -12.77 -0.93 16.78
N PRO A 147 -11.76 -0.42 17.53
CA PRO A 147 -11.96 0.11 18.89
C PRO A 147 -12.97 1.25 19.04
N TRP A 148 -13.34 1.90 17.93
CA TRP A 148 -14.32 2.99 17.89
C TRP A 148 -15.70 2.53 17.42
N ASP A 149 -15.92 1.24 17.20
CA ASP A 149 -17.23 0.68 16.90
C ASP A 149 -18.02 0.46 18.20
N ASP A 150 -19.30 0.79 18.22
CA ASP A 150 -20.18 0.65 19.40
C ASP A 150 -20.21 -0.78 19.98
N ASN A 151 -19.96 -1.78 19.12
CA ASN A 151 -20.00 -3.20 19.46
C ASN A 151 -18.60 -3.84 19.54
N PHE A 152 -17.55 -3.04 19.75
CA PHE A 152 -16.18 -3.55 19.84
C PHE A 152 -16.02 -4.51 21.02
N LYS A 153 -15.41 -5.67 20.74
CA LYS A 153 -14.96 -6.63 21.75
C LYS A 153 -13.49 -6.94 21.49
N THR A 154 -12.74 -7.19 22.56
CA THR A 154 -11.33 -7.57 22.48
C THR A 154 -11.12 -9.01 22.03
N GLU A 155 -12.17 -9.83 22.09
CA GLU A 155 -12.17 -11.22 21.64
C GLU A 155 -12.50 -11.30 20.14
N ILE A 156 -11.61 -11.95 19.39
CA ILE A 156 -11.76 -12.27 17.96
C ILE A 156 -12.12 -13.75 17.84
#